data_AF-A0A0M3JKU5-F1
#
_entry.id   AF-A0A0M3JKU5-F1
#
_cell.length_a   1.000
_cell.length_b   1.000
_cell.length_c   1.000
_cell.angle_alpha   90.00
_cell.angle_beta   90.00
_cell.angle_gamma   90.00
#
_symmetry.space_group_name_H-M   'P 1'
#
loop_
_entity.id
_entity.type
_entity.pdbx_description
1 polymer ?
#
loop_
_entity_poly.entity_id
_entity_poly.type
_entity_poly.pdbx_seq_one_letter_code
_entity_poly.pdbx_strand_id
1 'polypeptide(L)' 'MGIRTQEEEPKIGAHGKPVIFLNPDDTGNVVHELEQK' A
#
# COMPACT_ATOMS: atom_id res chain seq x y z
N MET A 1 5.28 -9.46 14.16
CA MET A 1 5.58 -9.45 12.71
C MET A 1 4.31 -9.00 12.02
N GLY A 2 4.36 -7.90 11.26
CA GLY A 2 3.20 -7.33 10.57
C GLY A 2 3.39 -7.35 9.05
N ILE A 3 2.37 -6.93 8.31
CA ILE A 3 2.44 -6.77 6.86
C ILE A 3 3.34 -5.58 6.53
N ARG A 4 4.35 -5.77 5.68
CA ARG A 4 5.25 -4.69 5.24
C ARG A 4 4.58 -3.84 4.17
N THR A 5 4.93 -2.57 4.15
CA THR A 5 4.60 -1.64 3.07
C THR A 5 5.76 -1.58 2.08
N GLN A 6 5.49 -1.19 0.84
CA GLN A 6 6.53 -0.96 -0.16
C GLN A 6 7.32 0.33 0.09
N GLU A 7 6.72 1.27 0.81
CA GLU A 7 7.28 2.59 1.10
C GLU A 7 6.96 2.99 2.55
N GLU A 8 7.77 3.89 3.13
CA GLU A 8 7.59 4.35 4.51
C GLU A 8 6.42 5.34 4.65
N GLU A 9 6.19 6.18 3.63
CA GLU A 9 5.22 7.27 3.67
C GLU A 9 4.16 7.13 2.56
N PRO A 10 2.88 7.46 2.82
CA PRO A 10 1.84 7.48 1.79
C PRO A 10 2.11 8.52 0.69
N LYS A 11 1.68 8.21 -0.53
CA LYS A 11 1.74 9.11 -1.70
C LYS A 11 0.35 9.47 -2.19
N ILE A 12 0.21 10.51 -3.02
CA ILE A 12 -1.08 10.86 -3.62
C ILE A 12 -1.36 9.93 -4.81
N GLY A 13 -2.44 9.15 -4.70
CA GLY A 13 -2.91 8.22 -5.73
C GLY A 13 -3.81 8.88 -6.78
N ALA A 14 -4.34 8.07 -7.70
CA ALA A 14 -5.08 8.53 -8.89
C ALA A 14 -6.37 9.29 -8.56
N HIS A 15 -6.98 9.04 -7.40
CA HIS A 15 -8.19 9.74 -6.94
C HIS A 15 -7.88 11.00 -6.12
N GLY A 16 -6.62 11.45 -6.09
CA GLY A 16 -6.20 12.63 -5.34
C GLY A 16 -6.14 12.40 -3.82
N LYS A 17 -6.11 11.13 -3.38
CA LYS A 17 -6.08 10.74 -1.97
C LYS A 17 -4.76 10.06 -1.60
N PRO A 18 -4.34 10.11 -0.32
CA PRO A 18 -3.21 9.32 0.16
C PRO A 18 -3.43 7.82 -0.06
N VAL A 19 -2.40 7.15 -0.58
CA VAL A 19 -2.34 5.70 -0.81
C VAL A 19 -1.03 5.12 -0.30
N ILE A 20 -1.07 3.85 0.11
CA ILE A 20 0.13 3.04 0.40
C ILE A 20 -0.02 1.65 -0.23
N PHE A 21 1.09 1.07 -0.66
CA PHE A 21 1.12 -0.27 -1.24
C PHE A 21 1.68 -1.27 -0.23
N LEU A 22 1.07 -2.46 -0.16
CA LEU A 22 1.56 -3.57 0.65
C LEU A 22 2.59 -4.41 -0.12
N ASN A 23 3.54 -4.98 0.62
CA ASN A 23 4.55 -5.86 0.04
C ASN A 23 3.90 -7.18 -0.42
N PRO A 24 4.04 -7.57 -1.71
CA PRO A 24 3.38 -8.75 -2.26
C PRO A 24 3.82 -10.07 -1.59
N ASP A 25 5.05 -10.15 -1.07
CA ASP A 25 5.54 -11.33 -0.35
C ASP A 25 4.73 -11.62 0.92
N ASP A 26 4.08 -10.59 1.48
CA ASP A 26 3.28 -10.68 2.69
C ASP A 26 1.77 -10.80 2.39
N THR A 27 1.37 -10.70 1.13
CA THR A 27 -0.05 -10.64 0.69
C THR A 27 -0.36 -11.60 -0.46
N GLY A 28 0.25 -12.79 -0.44
CA GLY A 28 -0.08 -13.86 -1.39
C GLY A 28 0.35 -13.56 -2.83
N ASN A 29 1.44 -12.83 -3.01
CA ASN A 29 1.97 -12.36 -4.30
C ASN A 29 1.03 -11.42 -5.07
N VAL A 30 0.14 -10.72 -4.37
CA VAL A 30 -0.74 -9.69 -4.94
C VAL A 30 -0.36 -8.34 -4.34
N VAL A 31 -0.19 -7.31 -5.17
CA VAL A 31 0.01 -5.94 -4.70
C VAL A 31 -1.35 -5.35 -4.33
N HIS A 32 -1.51 -4.97 -3.07
CA HIS A 32 -2.70 -4.28 -2.59
C HIS A 32 -2.42 -2.78 -2.41
N GLU A 33 -3.30 -1.95 -2.97
CA GLU A 33 -3.35 -0.51 -2.73
C GLU A 33 -4.37 -0.23 -1.62
N LEU A 34 -3.95 0.47 -0.56
CA LEU A 34 -4.83 0.97 0.48
C LEU A 34 -5.03 2.47 0.29
N GLU A 35 -6.25 2.88 -0.05
CA GLU A 35 -6.64 4.28 -0.21
C GLU A 35 -7.35 4.83 1.04
N GLN A 36 -7.01 6.05 1.45
CA GLN A 36 -7.73 6.78 2.50
C GLN A 36 -9.20 7.01 2.10
N LYS A 37 -10.15 6.62 2.95
CA LYS A 37 -11.57 6.94 2.73
C LYS A 37 -11.87 8.42 2.92
#